data_AF-A0A1H1ZS58-F1
#
_entry.id   AF-A0A1H1ZS58-F1
#
_cell.length_a   1.000
_cell.length_b   1.000
_cell.length_c   1.000
_cell.angle_alpha   90.00
_cell.angle_beta   90.00
_cell.angle_gamma   90.00
#
_symmetry.space_group_name_H-M   'P 1'
#
loop_
_entity.id
_entity.type
_entity.pdbx_description
1 polymer ?
#
loop_
_entity_poly.entity_id
_entity_poly.type
_entity_poly.pdbx_seq_one_letter_code
_entity_poly.pdbx_strand_id
1 'polypeptide(L)'
;MVTNYAQTIAYPAPGSRPSRNGLEVLQPHVIVLFGATGDLSRRKLLPGLAHLALSALAPDIQVIGTSLEDYTEDSFREFARQAVTEFTHHPLSDEQWTQFAQRLTYVPQSAGPDGLGDAVRLAEERLGGEVGRLHYMSVPPAAAPAVINTLREANLVERSRVVMEKPFGTDLRSAILLNDQVHETFRERQIFRIDHFLGKEAAQNILAFRFANGLFEPIWNRNFIDHVQIDIPETLGLDRRAGFYEATGAYKDMVVTHLFQVLAFVAMEPPTALEPRAISEEKNKVFRSMLPLNPNDVVRGQYAGYRDEEGVARDSDTETFIALKAGIDNWRWAGVPFYCRTGKRMAEGQRIISIAFKEAPKSMFPGGSGVGASGPDHLTFDLADESKVSLSFYGKRPGPGMKLDKLSMQFSTQETDRAGDVLEAYERLIMDAMRDDHTLFTTAEGIESLWERSEPLLQNPPPVKPYAPGSWGPNAIHQLVAPHAWRLPFERVWRTRRS
;
A
#
# COMPACT_ATOMS: atom_id res chain seq x y z
N MET A 1 23.60 23.05 -11.47
CA MET A 1 22.67 23.90 -12.25
C MET A 1 21.34 23.99 -11.51
N VAL A 2 20.83 25.20 -11.26
CA VAL A 2 19.52 25.41 -10.63
C VAL A 2 18.46 24.87 -11.59
N THR A 3 17.75 23.83 -11.18
CA THR A 3 16.71 23.20 -11.99
C THR A 3 15.49 24.12 -11.99
N ASN A 4 15.25 24.80 -13.11
CA ASN A 4 14.09 25.68 -13.40
C ASN A 4 12.77 24.88 -13.56
N TYR A 5 12.45 23.98 -12.63
CA TYR A 5 11.11 23.40 -12.59
C TYR A 5 10.20 24.34 -11.80
N ALA A 6 9.15 24.86 -12.44
CA ALA A 6 8.13 25.62 -11.75
C ALA A 6 7.59 24.78 -10.57
N GLN A 7 7.61 25.35 -9.36
CA GLN A 7 7.10 24.66 -8.17
C GLN A 7 5.58 24.49 -8.19
N THR A 8 4.89 25.21 -9.08
CA THR A 8 3.45 25.15 -9.30
C THR A 8 3.16 24.91 -10.77
N ILE A 9 2.29 23.94 -11.05
CA ILE A 9 1.78 23.66 -12.39
C ILE A 9 0.34 24.18 -12.41
N ALA A 10 0.09 25.21 -13.23
CA ALA A 10 -1.27 25.59 -13.56
C ALA A 10 -1.71 24.77 -14.77
N TYR A 11 -2.96 24.31 -14.77
CA TYR A 11 -3.60 23.65 -15.92
C TYR A 11 -4.53 24.65 -16.62
N PRO A 12 -4.01 25.53 -17.50
CA PRO A 12 -4.79 26.65 -18.04
C PRO A 12 -5.91 26.23 -19.00
N ALA A 13 -5.89 25.00 -19.53
CA ALA A 13 -6.92 24.53 -20.46
C ALA A 13 -7.22 23.03 -20.31
N PRO A 14 -8.46 22.58 -20.62
CA PRO A 14 -8.75 21.17 -20.86
C PRO A 14 -7.82 20.62 -21.96
N GLY A 15 -6.95 19.67 -21.62
CA GLY A 15 -5.93 19.12 -22.52
C GLY A 15 -4.50 19.63 -22.28
N SER A 16 -4.28 20.63 -21.41
CA SER A 16 -2.94 21.04 -20.98
C SER A 16 -2.33 20.10 -19.92
N ARG A 17 -2.99 18.96 -19.67
CA ARG A 17 -2.57 17.98 -18.67
C ARG A 17 -1.48 17.10 -19.31
N PRO A 18 -0.33 16.90 -18.64
CA PRO A 18 0.64 15.91 -19.08
C PRO A 18 -0.07 14.57 -19.26
N SER A 19 -0.11 14.10 -20.50
CA SER A 19 -0.55 12.74 -20.77
C SER A 19 0.62 11.83 -20.45
N ARG A 20 0.76 11.42 -19.18
CA ARG A 20 1.57 10.25 -18.85
C ARG A 20 0.80 9.01 -19.27
N ASN A 21 0.63 8.82 -20.58
CA ASN A 21 0.26 7.52 -21.10
C ASN A 21 1.45 6.60 -20.75
N GLY A 22 1.21 5.44 -20.15
CA GLY A 22 2.26 4.47 -19.77
C GLY A 22 3.12 3.91 -20.92
N LEU A 23 3.10 4.58 -22.07
CA LEU A 23 3.85 4.37 -23.30
C LEU A 23 5.01 5.37 -23.48
N GLU A 24 5.24 6.32 -22.55
CA GLU A 24 6.46 7.13 -22.59
C GLU A 24 7.68 6.21 -22.45
N VAL A 25 8.58 6.28 -23.44
CA VAL A 25 9.83 5.51 -23.46
C VAL A 25 10.68 6.00 -22.29
N LEU A 26 10.85 5.15 -21.29
CA LEU A 26 11.73 5.42 -20.17
C LEU A 26 13.17 5.43 -20.65
N GLN A 27 13.97 6.34 -20.09
CA GLN A 27 15.42 6.32 -20.27
C GLN A 27 16.00 5.01 -19.71
N PRO A 28 17.15 4.53 -20.20
CA PRO A 28 17.88 3.44 -19.56
C PRO A 28 18.15 3.75 -18.08
N HIS A 29 18.21 2.71 -17.23
CA HIS A 29 18.38 2.88 -15.78
C HIS A 29 19.49 1.99 -15.22
N VAL A 30 20.29 2.56 -14.30
CA VAL A 30 21.11 1.78 -13.37
C VAL A 30 20.36 1.66 -12.05
N ILE A 31 20.11 0.42 -11.62
CA ILE A 31 19.48 0.11 -10.34
C ILE A 31 20.55 -0.35 -9.36
N VAL A 32 20.75 0.39 -8.28
CA VAL A 32 21.64 0.01 -7.19
C VAL A 32 20.80 -0.59 -6.06
N LEU A 33 21.00 -1.88 -5.81
CA LEU A 33 20.26 -2.63 -4.79
C LEU A 33 21.11 -2.79 -3.52
N PHE A 34 20.79 -2.02 -2.49
CA PHE A 34 21.39 -2.17 -1.16
C PHE A 34 20.69 -3.29 -0.39
N GLY A 35 21.48 -4.13 0.28
CA GLY A 35 20.98 -5.34 0.94
C GLY A 35 20.67 -6.45 -0.06
N ALA A 36 21.46 -6.53 -1.15
CA ALA A 36 21.21 -7.43 -2.27
C ALA A 36 21.18 -8.92 -1.92
N THR A 37 21.77 -9.32 -0.79
CA THR A 37 21.79 -10.70 -0.27
C THR A 37 20.69 -10.98 0.76
N GLY A 38 19.90 -9.96 1.13
CA GLY A 38 18.84 -10.08 2.13
C GLY A 38 17.64 -10.90 1.67
N ASP A 39 16.79 -11.31 2.62
CA ASP A 39 15.63 -12.19 2.35
C ASP A 39 14.61 -11.55 1.39
N LEU A 40 14.31 -10.26 1.54
CA LEU A 40 13.42 -9.53 0.61
C LEU A 40 14.01 -9.50 -0.81
N SER A 41 15.32 -9.23 -0.93
CA SER A 41 16.02 -9.23 -2.20
C SER A 41 15.91 -10.59 -2.88
N ARG A 42 16.26 -11.67 -2.16
CA ARG A 42 16.19 -13.05 -2.66
C ARG A 42 14.78 -13.45 -3.10
N ARG A 43 13.75 -13.13 -2.31
CA ARG A 43 12.39 -13.61 -2.57
C ARG A 43 11.60 -12.79 -3.58
N LYS A 44 11.92 -11.49 -3.72
CA LYS A 44 11.08 -10.55 -4.47
C LYS A 44 11.86 -9.63 -5.41
N LEU A 45 12.94 -9.01 -4.95
CA LEU A 45 13.61 -7.97 -5.77
C LEU A 45 14.47 -8.56 -6.88
N LEU A 46 15.32 -9.56 -6.61
CA LEU A 46 16.13 -10.21 -7.64
C LEU A 46 15.27 -10.91 -8.70
N PRO A 47 14.24 -11.71 -8.35
CA PRO A 47 13.28 -12.23 -9.33
C PRO A 47 12.63 -11.13 -10.17
N GLY A 48 12.11 -10.08 -9.52
CA GLY A 48 11.43 -8.99 -10.21
C GLY A 48 12.36 -8.16 -11.11
N LEU A 49 13.60 -7.92 -10.67
CA LEU A 49 14.61 -7.23 -11.48
C LEU A 49 15.04 -8.07 -12.69
N ALA A 50 15.11 -9.40 -12.54
CA ALA A 50 15.39 -10.29 -13.66
C ALA A 50 14.27 -10.27 -14.70
N HIS A 51 13.01 -10.28 -14.25
CA HIS A 51 11.84 -10.14 -15.12
C HIS A 51 11.84 -8.77 -15.82
N LEU A 52 11.98 -7.67 -15.07
CA LEU A 52 12.02 -6.32 -15.64
C LEU A 52 13.17 -6.14 -16.63
N ALA A 53 14.38 -6.57 -16.30
CA ALA A 53 15.54 -6.42 -17.18
C ALA A 53 15.42 -7.19 -18.51
N LEU A 54 14.51 -8.15 -18.62
CA LEU A 54 14.26 -8.92 -19.85
C LEU A 54 12.91 -8.56 -20.50
N SER A 55 12.09 -7.75 -19.83
CA SER A 55 10.76 -7.36 -20.29
C SER A 55 10.82 -6.20 -21.28
N ALA A 56 10.01 -6.28 -22.34
CA ALA A 56 9.83 -5.17 -23.28
C ALA A 56 9.05 -3.98 -22.67
N LEU A 57 8.48 -4.15 -21.48
CA LEU A 57 7.78 -3.09 -20.74
C LEU A 57 8.73 -2.15 -20.00
N ALA A 58 9.98 -2.57 -19.79
CA ALA A 58 11.00 -1.84 -19.06
C ALA A 58 12.05 -1.24 -20.01
N PRO A 59 12.75 -0.17 -19.60
CA PRO A 59 13.91 0.30 -20.34
C PRO A 59 15.08 -0.68 -20.19
N ASP A 60 16.18 -0.45 -20.90
CA ASP A 60 17.42 -1.19 -20.63
C ASP A 60 17.92 -0.90 -19.21
N ILE A 61 18.18 -1.97 -18.46
CA ILE A 61 18.53 -1.93 -17.04
C ILE A 61 19.90 -2.60 -16.81
N GLN A 62 20.74 -1.94 -16.01
CA GLN A 62 21.88 -2.57 -15.34
C GLN A 62 21.60 -2.62 -13.84
N VAL A 63 21.93 -3.73 -13.19
CA VAL A 63 21.71 -3.95 -11.76
C VAL A 63 23.05 -4.08 -11.05
N ILE A 64 23.25 -3.27 -10.02
CA ILE A 64 24.41 -3.32 -9.13
C ILE A 64 23.93 -3.72 -7.74
N GLY A 65 24.24 -4.95 -7.34
CA GLY A 65 24.00 -5.43 -5.98
C GLY A 65 25.11 -4.99 -5.04
N THR A 66 24.74 -4.56 -3.84
CA THR A 66 25.70 -4.28 -2.76
C THR A 66 25.17 -4.73 -1.40
N SER A 67 26.03 -5.38 -0.62
CA SER A 67 25.72 -5.83 0.73
C SER A 67 26.98 -5.92 1.60
N LEU A 68 26.79 -6.22 2.88
CA LEU A 68 27.86 -6.42 3.86
C LEU A 68 28.70 -7.67 3.57
N GLU A 69 28.11 -8.70 2.97
CA GLU A 69 28.80 -9.94 2.65
C GLU A 69 29.80 -9.76 1.50
N ASP A 70 30.99 -10.33 1.63
CA ASP A 70 32.00 -10.32 0.57
C ASP A 70 31.71 -11.45 -0.44
N TYR A 71 30.87 -11.15 -1.44
CA TYR A 71 30.71 -11.97 -2.63
C TYR A 71 31.66 -11.51 -3.75
N THR A 72 32.08 -12.46 -4.59
CA THR A 72 32.60 -12.14 -5.92
C THR A 72 31.43 -11.93 -6.88
N GLU A 73 31.67 -11.32 -8.04
CA GLU A 73 30.60 -11.16 -9.04
C GLU A 73 30.00 -12.52 -9.46
N ASP A 74 30.83 -13.55 -9.63
CA ASP A 74 30.38 -14.90 -10.01
C ASP A 74 29.56 -15.58 -8.90
N SER A 75 30.00 -15.48 -7.64
CA SER A 75 29.25 -16.09 -6.53
C SER A 75 27.92 -15.35 -6.28
N PHE A 76 27.88 -14.04 -6.49
CA PHE A 76 26.63 -13.28 -6.41
C PHE A 76 25.67 -13.62 -7.55
N ARG A 77 26.18 -13.81 -8.78
CA ARG A 77 25.36 -14.29 -9.90
C ARG A 77 24.74 -15.66 -9.61
N GLU A 78 25.48 -16.60 -9.05
CA GLU A 78 24.92 -17.90 -8.67
C GLU A 78 23.86 -17.77 -7.56
N PHE A 79 24.10 -16.91 -6.56
CA PHE A 79 23.09 -16.59 -5.55
C PHE A 79 21.80 -16.03 -6.18
N ALA A 80 21.94 -15.07 -7.10
CA ALA A 80 20.81 -14.51 -7.83
C ALA A 80 20.11 -15.56 -8.71
N ARG A 81 20.86 -16.50 -9.31
CA ARG A 81 20.29 -17.60 -10.11
C ARG A 81 19.38 -18.49 -9.27
N GLN A 82 19.83 -18.83 -8.08
CA GLN A 82 19.06 -19.63 -7.13
C GLN A 82 17.81 -18.88 -6.67
N ALA A 83 17.95 -17.60 -6.34
CA ALA A 83 16.84 -16.72 -5.98
C ALA A 83 15.76 -16.66 -7.09
N VAL A 84 16.18 -16.40 -8.33
CA VAL A 84 15.28 -16.36 -9.49
C VAL A 84 14.62 -17.73 -9.70
N THR A 85 15.40 -18.82 -9.70
CA THR A 85 14.87 -20.18 -9.92
C THR A 85 13.82 -20.59 -8.88
N GLU A 86 14.02 -20.20 -7.62
CA GLU A 86 13.17 -20.61 -6.50
C GLU A 86 11.89 -19.77 -6.39
N PHE A 87 11.96 -18.45 -6.66
CA PHE A 87 10.90 -17.52 -6.33
C PHE A 87 10.25 -16.81 -7.52
N THR A 88 10.78 -16.96 -8.74
CA THR A 88 10.15 -16.37 -9.92
C THR A 88 8.84 -17.08 -10.26
N HIS A 89 7.84 -16.30 -10.66
CA HIS A 89 6.63 -16.83 -11.29
C HIS A 89 6.82 -17.09 -12.80
N HIS A 90 7.88 -16.52 -13.39
CA HIS A 90 8.26 -16.67 -14.79
C HIS A 90 9.67 -17.29 -14.89
N PRO A 91 9.77 -18.63 -15.03
CA PRO A 91 11.06 -19.31 -15.15
C PRO A 91 11.84 -18.81 -16.35
N LEU A 92 13.12 -18.48 -16.14
CA LEU A 92 14.02 -18.04 -17.22
C LEU A 92 14.67 -19.25 -17.90
N SER A 93 14.82 -19.18 -19.23
CA SER A 93 15.71 -20.10 -19.95
C SER A 93 17.18 -19.82 -19.62
N ASP A 94 18.08 -20.76 -19.92
CA ASP A 94 19.53 -20.56 -19.70
C ASP A 94 20.07 -19.37 -20.51
N GLU A 95 19.53 -19.12 -21.70
CA GLU A 95 19.87 -17.95 -22.53
C GLU A 95 19.38 -16.65 -21.89
N GLN A 96 18.15 -16.62 -21.38
CA GLN A 96 17.58 -15.47 -20.68
C GLN A 96 18.35 -15.16 -19.39
N TRP A 97 18.70 -16.21 -18.63
CA TRP A 97 19.57 -16.06 -17.47
C TRP A 97 20.94 -15.50 -17.86
N THR A 98 21.56 -16.01 -18.93
CA THR A 98 22.86 -15.51 -19.40
C THR A 98 22.79 -14.03 -19.78
N GLN A 99 21.70 -13.59 -20.41
CA GLN A 99 21.45 -12.17 -20.71
C GLN A 99 21.32 -11.33 -19.45
N PHE A 100 20.54 -11.79 -18.45
CA PHE A 100 20.39 -11.07 -17.19
C PHE A 100 21.68 -11.03 -16.38
N ALA A 101 22.42 -12.14 -16.31
CA ALA A 101 23.68 -12.23 -15.58
C ALA A 101 24.71 -11.20 -16.08
N GLN A 102 24.76 -10.92 -17.38
CA GLN A 102 25.61 -9.87 -17.97
C GLN A 102 25.23 -8.45 -17.54
N ARG A 103 23.97 -8.23 -17.13
CA ARG A 103 23.44 -6.97 -16.61
C ARG A 103 23.60 -6.86 -15.08
N LEU A 104 24.10 -7.90 -14.42
CA LEU A 104 24.24 -7.99 -12.96
C LEU A 104 25.71 -7.90 -12.54
N THR A 105 26.01 -6.91 -11.71
CA THR A 105 27.33 -6.69 -11.08
C THR A 105 27.18 -6.63 -9.56
N TYR A 106 28.21 -7.07 -8.83
CA TYR A 106 28.24 -7.00 -7.37
C TYR A 106 29.39 -6.10 -6.90
N VAL A 107 29.11 -5.23 -5.94
CA VAL A 107 30.11 -4.40 -5.26
C VAL A 107 29.95 -4.59 -3.74
N PRO A 108 30.91 -5.23 -3.05
CA PRO A 108 30.83 -5.37 -1.60
C PRO A 108 30.93 -3.99 -0.93
N GLN A 109 30.26 -3.79 0.20
CA GLN A 109 30.32 -2.52 0.93
C GLN A 109 31.74 -2.17 1.40
N SER A 110 32.62 -3.16 1.54
CA SER A 110 34.05 -2.98 1.83
C SER A 110 34.81 -2.22 0.75
N ALA A 111 34.31 -2.16 -0.49
CA ALA A 111 34.87 -1.35 -1.58
C ALA A 111 34.60 0.16 -1.42
N GLY A 112 33.72 0.54 -0.49
CA GLY A 112 33.41 1.94 -0.16
C GLY A 112 32.69 2.71 -1.28
N PRO A 113 32.51 4.03 -1.08
CA PRO A 113 31.82 4.90 -2.04
C PRO A 113 32.48 4.94 -3.43
N ASP A 114 33.81 4.93 -3.49
CA ASP A 114 34.56 5.00 -4.76
C ASP A 114 34.31 3.76 -5.64
N GLY A 115 34.40 2.56 -5.05
CA GLY A 115 34.12 1.31 -5.77
C GLY A 115 32.70 1.23 -6.29
N LEU A 116 31.72 1.72 -5.51
CA LEU A 116 30.33 1.79 -5.96
C LEU A 116 30.15 2.81 -7.08
N GLY A 117 30.75 4.00 -6.95
CA GLY A 117 30.70 5.04 -7.97
C GLY A 117 31.29 4.60 -9.30
N ASP A 118 32.42 3.89 -9.27
CA ASP A 118 33.08 3.35 -10.46
C ASP A 118 32.21 2.29 -11.16
N ALA A 119 31.60 1.38 -10.40
CA ALA A 119 30.69 0.37 -10.95
C ALA A 119 29.46 1.00 -11.62
N VAL A 120 28.85 2.02 -10.99
CA VAL A 120 27.72 2.75 -11.57
C VAL A 120 28.14 3.46 -12.86
N ARG A 121 29.29 4.13 -12.87
CA ARG A 121 29.80 4.81 -14.07
C ARG A 121 30.00 3.84 -15.23
N LEU A 122 30.61 2.68 -14.98
CA LEU A 122 30.78 1.62 -15.99
C LEU A 122 29.43 1.09 -16.51
N ALA A 123 28.44 0.94 -15.63
CA ALA A 123 27.09 0.54 -16.02
C ALA A 123 26.39 1.61 -16.88
N GLU A 124 26.52 2.90 -16.53
CA GLU A 124 26.00 4.02 -17.32
C GLU A 124 26.66 4.08 -18.71
N GLU A 125 27.98 3.86 -18.80
CA GLU A 125 28.72 3.80 -20.08
C GLU A 125 28.23 2.67 -20.99
N ARG A 126 27.89 1.49 -20.43
CA ARG A 126 27.34 0.36 -21.19
C ARG A 126 25.95 0.64 -21.76
N LEU A 127 25.11 1.35 -21.01
CA LEU A 127 23.75 1.72 -21.44
C LEU A 127 23.77 2.83 -22.49
N GLY A 128 24.68 3.80 -22.34
CA GLY A 128 24.80 4.96 -23.22
C GLY A 128 23.64 5.95 -23.08
N GLY A 129 23.85 7.18 -23.58
CA GLY A 129 22.84 8.24 -23.53
C GLY A 129 22.61 8.83 -22.13
N GLU A 130 21.43 9.40 -21.90
CA GLU A 130 21.02 9.90 -20.60
C GLU A 130 20.44 8.74 -19.78
N VAL A 131 21.14 8.37 -18.70
CA VAL A 131 20.80 7.22 -17.85
C VAL A 131 20.24 7.69 -16.51
N GLY A 132 19.07 7.18 -16.12
CA GLY A 132 18.48 7.37 -14.80
C GLY A 132 19.11 6.47 -13.74
N ARG A 133 19.05 6.86 -12.47
CA ARG A 133 19.54 6.05 -11.35
C ARG A 133 18.40 5.72 -10.40
N LEU A 134 18.31 4.48 -9.95
CA LEU A 134 17.36 4.06 -8.93
C LEU A 134 18.11 3.34 -7.81
N HIS A 135 18.07 3.88 -6.60
CA HIS A 135 18.68 3.28 -5.42
C HIS A 135 17.60 2.59 -4.62
N TYR A 136 17.60 1.25 -4.59
CA TYR A 136 16.66 0.47 -3.79
C TYR A 136 17.28 0.12 -2.45
N MET A 137 16.70 0.64 -1.36
CA MET A 137 17.17 0.41 0.00
C MET A 137 16.43 -0.77 0.64
N SER A 138 16.85 -1.99 0.32
CA SER A 138 16.36 -3.21 0.96
C SER A 138 17.16 -3.51 2.24
N VAL A 139 17.31 -2.50 3.10
CA VAL A 139 18.07 -2.56 4.34
C VAL A 139 17.21 -2.18 5.54
N PRO A 140 17.54 -2.64 6.76
CA PRO A 140 16.84 -2.19 7.97
C PRO A 140 16.94 -0.66 8.14
N PRO A 141 15.95 0.01 8.76
CA PRO A 141 15.94 1.47 8.93
C PRO A 141 17.21 2.02 9.59
N ALA A 142 17.78 1.29 10.55
CA ALA A 142 19.02 1.68 11.22
C ALA A 142 20.24 1.77 10.28
N ALA A 143 20.21 1.10 9.12
CA ALA A 143 21.27 1.14 8.11
C ALA A 143 21.03 2.23 7.04
N ALA A 144 19.83 2.81 6.96
CA ALA A 144 19.51 3.84 5.98
C ALA A 144 20.46 5.05 6.01
N PRO A 145 20.86 5.59 7.19
CA PRO A 145 21.88 6.64 7.29
C PRO A 145 23.18 6.35 6.56
N ALA A 146 23.71 5.14 6.75
CA ALA A 146 24.98 4.73 6.16
C ALA A 146 24.88 4.65 4.63
N VAL A 147 23.79 4.07 4.12
CA VAL A 147 23.52 3.98 2.68
C VAL A 147 23.42 5.36 2.04
N ILE A 148 22.69 6.30 2.65
CA ILE A 148 22.52 7.66 2.15
C ILE A 148 23.88 8.40 2.10
N ASN A 149 24.71 8.23 3.14
CA ASN A 149 26.06 8.79 3.16
C ASN A 149 26.96 8.22 2.06
N THR A 150 26.93 6.89 1.85
CA THR A 150 27.67 6.25 0.76
C THR A 150 27.24 6.80 -0.60
N LEU A 151 25.94 6.98 -0.84
CA LEU A 151 25.42 7.54 -2.09
C LEU A 151 25.86 8.99 -2.31
N ARG A 152 25.89 9.80 -1.25
CA ARG A 152 26.37 11.18 -1.27
C ARG A 152 27.86 11.24 -1.62
N GLU A 153 28.68 10.43 -0.95
CA GLU A 153 30.14 10.39 -1.15
C GLU A 153 30.52 9.84 -2.52
N ALA A 154 29.77 8.87 -3.04
CA ALA A 154 29.93 8.31 -4.38
C ALA A 154 29.42 9.25 -5.51
N ASN A 155 28.86 10.43 -5.18
CA ASN A 155 28.24 11.35 -6.13
C ASN A 155 27.09 10.73 -6.96
N LEU A 156 26.29 9.87 -6.31
CA LEU A 156 25.22 9.10 -6.95
C LEU A 156 23.81 9.70 -6.76
N VAL A 157 23.70 10.90 -6.20
CA VAL A 157 22.43 11.55 -5.83
C VAL A 157 21.76 12.29 -7.00
N GLU A 158 22.55 12.86 -7.92
CA GLU A 158 21.96 13.55 -9.07
C GLU A 158 21.31 12.56 -10.04
N ARG A 159 20.17 12.97 -10.64
CA ARG A 159 19.35 12.15 -11.55
C ARG A 159 18.83 10.84 -10.94
N SER A 160 18.93 10.68 -9.61
CA SER A 160 18.51 9.46 -8.96
C SER A 160 17.13 9.56 -8.32
N ARG A 161 16.51 8.39 -8.12
CA ARG A 161 15.42 8.14 -7.19
C ARG A 161 15.90 7.16 -6.12
N VAL A 162 15.32 7.24 -4.92
CA VAL A 162 15.62 6.35 -3.80
C VAL A 162 14.33 5.71 -3.32
N VAL A 163 14.30 4.38 -3.30
CA VAL A 163 13.17 3.59 -2.85
C VAL A 163 13.47 3.08 -1.44
N MET A 164 12.55 3.30 -0.51
CA MET A 164 12.71 2.94 0.89
C MET A 164 11.61 1.99 1.33
N GLU A 165 11.99 0.97 2.10
CA GLU A 165 11.08 0.03 2.75
C GLU A 165 10.59 0.54 4.10
N LYS A 166 9.43 0.03 4.52
CA LYS A 166 8.89 0.25 5.86
C LYS A 166 9.80 -0.43 6.93
N PRO A 167 9.81 0.05 8.18
CA PRO A 167 8.99 1.13 8.76
C PRO A 167 9.56 2.55 8.54
N PHE A 168 8.65 3.52 8.35
CA PHE A 168 8.97 4.96 8.26
C PHE A 168 8.76 5.64 9.61
N GLY A 169 9.63 5.31 10.57
CA GLY A 169 9.46 5.65 11.97
C GLY A 169 8.52 4.70 12.71
N THR A 170 8.50 4.82 14.02
CA THR A 170 7.63 4.05 14.95
C THR A 170 6.74 4.94 15.82
N ASP A 171 6.94 6.25 15.69
CA ASP A 171 6.27 7.37 16.35
C ASP A 171 6.60 8.65 15.55
N LEU A 172 6.01 9.78 15.94
CA LEU A 172 6.21 11.06 15.25
C LEU A 172 7.68 11.50 15.27
N ARG A 173 8.35 11.37 16.41
CA ARG A 173 9.73 11.85 16.57
C ARG A 173 10.70 11.10 15.67
N SER A 174 10.61 9.76 15.67
CA SER A 174 11.46 8.91 14.83
C SER A 174 11.18 9.09 13.34
N ALA A 175 9.92 9.36 12.96
CA ALA A 175 9.56 9.67 11.58
C ALA A 175 10.16 11.01 11.11
N ILE A 176 10.06 12.07 11.92
CA ILE A 176 10.68 13.38 11.63
C ILE A 176 12.19 13.22 11.48
N LEU A 177 12.85 12.55 12.44
CA LEU A 177 14.30 12.35 12.39
C LEU A 177 14.74 11.60 11.12
N LEU A 178 14.01 10.55 10.74
CA LEU A 178 14.28 9.81 9.50
C LEU A 178 14.08 10.70 8.27
N ASN A 179 12.98 11.45 8.20
CA ASN A 179 12.68 12.30 7.05
C ASN A 179 13.68 13.45 6.90
N ASP A 180 14.01 14.15 7.99
CA ASP A 180 15.01 15.21 8.00
C ASP A 180 16.35 14.69 7.45
N GLN A 181 16.79 13.54 7.95
CA GLN A 181 18.04 12.93 7.52
C GLN A 181 18.04 12.54 6.03
N VAL A 182 16.95 11.98 5.52
CA VAL A 182 16.84 11.68 4.08
C VAL A 182 16.83 12.98 3.27
N HIS A 183 16.18 14.03 3.77
CA HIS A 183 16.09 15.34 3.13
C HIS A 183 17.39 16.16 3.11
N GLU A 184 18.37 15.82 3.94
CA GLU A 184 19.73 16.37 3.82
C GLU A 184 20.37 16.01 2.47
N THR A 185 19.96 14.90 1.85
CA THR A 185 20.55 14.39 0.61
C THR A 185 19.57 14.39 -0.57
N PHE A 186 18.32 13.97 -0.36
CA PHE A 186 17.33 13.81 -1.42
C PHE A 186 16.18 14.82 -1.31
N ARG A 187 15.75 15.37 -2.44
CA ARG A 187 14.48 16.13 -2.50
C ARG A 187 13.30 15.18 -2.38
N GLU A 188 12.16 15.63 -1.86
CA GLU A 188 10.98 14.76 -1.70
C GLU A 188 10.54 14.05 -2.99
N ARG A 189 10.58 14.73 -4.14
CA ARG A 189 10.30 14.11 -5.45
C ARG A 189 11.22 12.92 -5.80
N GLN A 190 12.38 12.81 -5.16
CA GLN A 190 13.33 11.72 -5.37
C GLN A 190 13.08 10.53 -4.45
N ILE A 191 12.26 10.67 -3.41
CA ILE A 191 12.10 9.67 -2.33
C ILE A 191 10.80 8.90 -2.53
N PHE A 192 10.90 7.58 -2.60
CA PHE A 192 9.82 6.65 -2.88
C PHE A 192 9.64 5.72 -1.68
N ARG A 193 8.78 6.12 -0.74
CA ARG A 193 8.46 5.35 0.47
C ARG A 193 7.37 4.33 0.15
N ILE A 194 7.75 3.07 0.03
CA ILE A 194 6.85 2.01 -0.41
C ILE A 194 5.73 1.77 0.61
N ASP A 195 4.50 1.79 0.08
CA ASP A 195 3.39 1.03 0.62
C ASP A 195 2.85 0.11 -0.48
N HIS A 196 3.15 -1.19 -0.38
CA HIS A 196 2.73 -2.19 -1.35
C HIS A 196 1.32 -2.74 -1.07
N PHE A 197 0.64 -2.29 -0.01
CA PHE A 197 -0.57 -2.94 0.45
C PHE A 197 -1.75 -2.72 -0.49
N LEU A 198 -1.93 -1.50 -0.99
CA LEU A 198 -2.92 -1.22 -2.01
C LEU A 198 -2.29 -1.40 -3.39
N GLY A 199 -2.64 -2.49 -4.07
CA GLY A 199 -2.24 -2.68 -5.46
C GLY A 199 -2.73 -1.53 -6.34
N LYS A 200 -1.94 -1.17 -7.37
CA LYS A 200 -2.23 -0.03 -8.26
C LYS A 200 -3.63 -0.11 -8.85
N GLU A 201 -4.02 -1.29 -9.32
CA GLU A 201 -5.33 -1.50 -9.93
C GLU A 201 -6.47 -1.24 -8.94
N ALA A 202 -6.37 -1.74 -7.71
CA ALA A 202 -7.39 -1.50 -6.69
C ALA A 202 -7.52 -0.01 -6.35
N ALA A 203 -6.38 0.69 -6.19
CA ALA A 203 -6.37 2.14 -5.99
C ALA A 203 -7.02 2.89 -7.15
N GLN A 204 -6.58 2.60 -8.38
CA GLN A 204 -7.06 3.24 -9.59
C GLN A 204 -8.54 2.94 -9.85
N ASN A 205 -9.03 1.74 -9.49
CA ASN A 205 -10.44 1.39 -9.63
C ASN A 205 -11.31 2.23 -8.68
N ILE A 206 -10.87 2.49 -7.44
CA ILE A 206 -11.57 3.43 -6.54
C ILE A 206 -11.66 4.82 -7.19
N LEU A 207 -10.56 5.31 -7.78
CA LEU A 207 -10.54 6.62 -8.46
C LEU A 207 -11.47 6.66 -9.68
N ALA A 208 -11.42 5.62 -10.52
CA ALA A 208 -12.27 5.49 -11.69
C ALA A 208 -13.75 5.43 -11.28
N PHE A 209 -14.07 4.63 -10.25
CA PHE A 209 -15.43 4.51 -9.76
C PHE A 209 -15.98 5.84 -9.26
N ARG A 210 -15.20 6.60 -8.49
CA ARG A 210 -15.62 7.90 -7.97
C ARG A 210 -15.71 8.95 -9.07
N PHE A 211 -14.63 9.18 -9.81
CA PHE A 211 -14.49 10.39 -10.62
C PHE A 211 -14.87 10.22 -12.10
N ALA A 212 -15.04 9.00 -12.60
CA ALA A 212 -15.54 8.75 -13.96
C ALA A 212 -17.07 8.56 -14.03
N ASN A 213 -17.75 8.40 -12.89
CA ASN A 213 -19.17 8.05 -12.85
C ASN A 213 -19.99 9.17 -12.21
N GLY A 214 -20.74 9.91 -13.04
CA GLY A 214 -21.65 10.96 -12.58
C GLY A 214 -22.78 10.49 -11.66
N LEU A 215 -22.99 9.17 -11.55
CA LEU A 215 -23.94 8.57 -10.61
C LEU A 215 -23.43 8.53 -9.17
N PHE A 216 -22.13 8.27 -8.96
CA PHE A 216 -21.58 7.94 -7.64
C PHE A 216 -20.97 9.15 -6.92
N GLU A 217 -20.26 10.04 -7.61
CA GLU A 217 -19.65 11.21 -6.96
C GLU A 217 -20.66 12.12 -6.23
N PRO A 218 -21.86 12.42 -6.76
CA PRO A 218 -22.83 13.27 -6.07
C PRO A 218 -23.33 12.70 -4.73
N ILE A 219 -23.29 11.37 -4.57
CA ILE A 219 -23.68 10.67 -3.34
C ILE A 219 -22.47 10.31 -2.46
N TRP A 220 -21.26 10.73 -2.82
CA TRP A 220 -20.03 10.40 -2.09
C TRP A 220 -19.70 11.41 -0.99
N ASN A 221 -20.63 11.64 -0.07
CA ASN A 221 -20.47 12.62 1.00
C ASN A 221 -21.39 12.34 2.20
N ARG A 222 -21.16 13.03 3.31
CA ARG A 222 -21.91 12.94 4.57
C ARG A 222 -23.43 13.10 4.48
N ASN A 223 -23.99 13.64 3.40
CA ASN A 223 -25.44 13.71 3.26
C ASN A 223 -26.05 12.35 2.89
N PHE A 224 -25.28 11.51 2.22
CA PHE A 224 -25.74 10.22 1.70
C PHE A 224 -25.01 9.03 2.31
N ILE A 225 -23.75 9.20 2.74
CA ILE A 225 -22.98 8.16 3.42
C ILE A 225 -23.24 8.26 4.93
N ASP A 226 -23.55 7.10 5.52
CA ASP A 226 -23.75 6.92 6.96
C ASP A 226 -22.43 6.61 7.66
N HIS A 227 -21.72 5.57 7.19
CA HIS A 227 -20.40 5.18 7.70
C HIS A 227 -19.58 4.42 6.65
N VAL A 228 -18.28 4.31 6.88
CA VAL A 228 -17.34 3.55 6.04
C VAL A 228 -16.66 2.49 6.91
N GLN A 229 -16.48 1.29 6.37
CA GLN A 229 -15.71 0.21 6.99
C GLN A 229 -14.57 -0.21 6.06
N ILE A 230 -13.35 -0.28 6.58
CA ILE A 230 -12.15 -0.78 5.93
C ILE A 230 -11.69 -1.98 6.76
N ASP A 231 -11.86 -3.18 6.20
CA ASP A 231 -11.66 -4.45 6.90
C ASP A 231 -10.66 -5.32 6.17
N ILE A 232 -9.52 -5.56 6.81
CA ILE A 232 -8.37 -6.28 6.24
C ILE A 232 -7.93 -7.35 7.26
N PRO A 233 -8.69 -8.44 7.41
CA PRO A 233 -8.30 -9.56 8.25
C PRO A 233 -7.24 -10.43 7.55
N GLU A 234 -6.40 -11.08 8.34
CA GLU A 234 -5.41 -12.06 7.86
C GLU A 234 -5.61 -13.41 8.57
N THR A 235 -5.67 -14.49 7.80
CA THR A 235 -5.76 -15.85 8.34
C THR A 235 -4.42 -16.35 8.86
N LEU A 236 -3.32 -15.82 8.31
CA LEU A 236 -1.96 -16.22 8.67
C LEU A 236 -1.56 -15.68 10.07
N GLY A 237 -0.69 -16.44 10.73
CA GLY A 237 -0.03 -16.03 11.97
C GLY A 237 1.26 -15.26 11.69
N LEU A 238 2.10 -15.14 12.72
CA LEU A 238 3.38 -14.43 12.65
C LEU A 238 4.58 -15.35 12.39
N ASP A 239 4.40 -16.67 12.51
CA ASP A 239 5.42 -17.70 12.33
C ASP A 239 6.77 -17.30 12.97
N ARG A 240 7.87 -17.31 12.21
CA ARG A 240 9.21 -16.97 12.71
C ARG A 240 9.44 -15.46 12.95
N ARG A 241 8.45 -14.61 12.65
CA ARG A 241 8.56 -13.15 12.76
C ARG A 241 7.95 -12.58 14.04
N ALA A 242 7.48 -13.43 14.95
CA ALA A 242 6.84 -13.03 16.20
C ALA A 242 7.67 -12.02 17.00
N GLY A 243 8.98 -12.29 17.18
CA GLY A 243 9.88 -11.39 17.91
C GLY A 243 10.09 -10.00 17.27
N PHE A 244 10.03 -9.89 15.93
CA PHE A 244 10.05 -8.57 15.26
C PHE A 244 8.70 -7.86 15.40
N TYR A 245 7.62 -8.63 15.31
CA TYR A 245 6.26 -8.11 15.41
C TYR A 245 5.95 -7.59 16.82
N GLU A 246 6.57 -8.15 17.85
CA GLU A 246 6.43 -7.74 19.26
C GLU A 246 6.72 -6.25 19.48
N ALA A 247 7.70 -5.68 18.76
CA ALA A 247 8.02 -4.26 18.87
C ALA A 247 7.09 -3.35 18.03
N THR A 248 6.32 -3.95 17.12
CA THR A 248 5.56 -3.24 16.08
C THR A 248 4.06 -3.22 16.38
N GLY A 249 3.46 -4.40 16.61
CA GLY A 249 2.01 -4.54 16.76
C GLY A 249 1.21 -4.30 15.47
N ALA A 250 -0.07 -4.65 15.49
CA ALA A 250 -0.95 -4.48 14.33
C ALA A 250 -1.18 -3.01 13.95
N TYR A 251 -1.14 -2.09 14.91
CA TYR A 251 -1.38 -0.67 14.64
C TYR A 251 -0.29 -0.08 13.74
N LYS A 252 0.98 -0.27 14.09
CA LYS A 252 2.11 0.28 13.33
C LYS A 252 2.36 -0.50 12.04
N ASP A 253 2.15 -1.82 12.03
CA ASP A 253 2.39 -2.65 10.84
C ASP A 253 1.36 -2.44 9.74
N MET A 254 0.08 -2.25 10.12
CA MET A 254 -1.04 -2.25 9.18
C MET A 254 -1.84 -0.94 9.16
N VAL A 255 -2.09 -0.30 10.30
CA VAL A 255 -3.05 0.82 10.32
C VAL A 255 -2.44 2.10 9.79
N VAL A 256 -1.32 2.52 10.39
CA VAL A 256 -0.62 3.78 10.02
C VAL A 256 -0.09 3.70 8.59
N THR A 257 0.43 2.54 8.22
CA THR A 257 1.06 2.28 6.93
C THR A 257 0.04 2.05 5.83
N HIS A 258 -1.00 1.23 6.06
CA HIS A 258 -1.84 0.71 4.98
C HIS A 258 -3.30 1.18 5.06
N LEU A 259 -4.00 0.93 6.17
CA LEU A 259 -5.44 1.23 6.27
C LEU A 259 -5.72 2.72 6.12
N PHE A 260 -4.85 3.59 6.63
CA PHE A 260 -5.00 5.03 6.43
C PHE A 260 -4.73 5.47 5.00
N GLN A 261 -3.85 4.79 4.25
CA GLN A 261 -3.69 5.06 2.81
C GLN A 261 -4.97 4.71 2.04
N VAL A 262 -5.56 3.55 2.33
CA VAL A 262 -6.86 3.14 1.74
C VAL A 262 -7.96 4.15 2.11
N LEU A 263 -8.02 4.56 3.38
CA LEU A 263 -8.95 5.59 3.86
C LEU A 263 -8.80 6.89 3.06
N ALA A 264 -7.57 7.34 2.79
CA ALA A 264 -7.33 8.53 2.00
C ALA A 264 -7.87 8.41 0.57
N PHE A 265 -7.68 7.28 -0.12
CA PHE A 265 -8.25 7.06 -1.46
C PHE A 265 -9.79 7.11 -1.47
N VAL A 266 -10.43 6.59 -0.41
CA VAL A 266 -11.88 6.65 -0.25
C VAL A 266 -12.35 8.08 0.05
N ALA A 267 -11.60 8.83 0.85
CA ALA A 267 -12.05 10.10 1.42
C ALA A 267 -11.62 11.35 0.64
N MET A 268 -10.54 11.29 -0.15
CA MET A 268 -9.95 12.47 -0.79
C MET A 268 -10.92 13.19 -1.73
N GLU A 269 -10.76 14.50 -1.92
CA GLU A 269 -11.53 15.25 -2.90
C GLU A 269 -11.13 14.88 -4.34
N PRO A 270 -11.92 15.25 -5.36
CA PRO A 270 -11.51 15.11 -6.75
C PRO A 270 -10.19 15.87 -7.00
N PRO A 271 -9.10 15.18 -7.39
CA PRO A 271 -7.84 15.85 -7.67
C PRO A 271 -7.96 16.68 -8.95
N THR A 272 -7.16 17.74 -9.06
CA THR A 272 -7.16 18.63 -10.25
C THR A 272 -6.76 17.89 -11.54
N ALA A 273 -6.01 16.79 -11.40
CA ALA A 273 -5.65 15.86 -12.46
C ALA A 273 -5.40 14.45 -11.87
N LEU A 274 -5.52 13.40 -12.69
CA LEU A 274 -5.13 12.03 -12.33
C LEU A 274 -3.61 11.84 -12.51
N GLU A 275 -2.84 12.63 -11.78
CA GLU A 275 -1.39 12.58 -11.78
C GLU A 275 -0.87 12.47 -10.34
N PRO A 276 0.37 11.99 -10.13
CA PRO A 276 0.84 11.61 -8.81
C PRO A 276 0.78 12.75 -7.79
N ARG A 277 1.21 13.96 -8.19
CA ARG A 277 1.23 15.12 -7.30
C ARG A 277 -0.17 15.52 -6.85
N ALA A 278 -1.11 15.69 -7.79
CA ALA A 278 -2.47 16.11 -7.46
C ALA A 278 -3.17 15.07 -6.58
N ILE A 279 -2.95 13.77 -6.82
CA ILE A 279 -3.46 12.70 -5.95
C ILE A 279 -2.86 12.80 -4.55
N SER A 280 -1.53 12.94 -4.43
CA SER A 280 -0.86 13.07 -3.13
C SER A 280 -1.30 14.32 -2.35
N GLU A 281 -1.53 15.44 -3.03
CA GLU A 281 -2.06 16.66 -2.39
C GLU A 281 -3.46 16.42 -1.79
N GLU A 282 -4.36 15.72 -2.49
CA GLU A 282 -5.68 15.39 -1.95
C GLU A 282 -5.63 14.34 -0.84
N LYS A 283 -4.71 13.35 -0.91
CA LYS A 283 -4.45 12.41 0.20
C LYS A 283 -3.96 13.15 1.45
N ASN A 284 -2.98 14.03 1.31
CA ASN A 284 -2.42 14.79 2.45
C ASN A 284 -3.46 15.74 3.06
N LYS A 285 -4.40 16.30 2.27
CA LYS A 285 -5.55 17.05 2.83
C LYS A 285 -6.44 16.19 3.71
N VAL A 286 -6.65 14.92 3.37
CA VAL A 286 -7.37 13.98 4.23
C VAL A 286 -6.63 13.80 5.54
N PHE A 287 -5.33 13.48 5.51
CA PHE A 287 -4.53 13.26 6.72
C PHE A 287 -4.52 14.48 7.64
N ARG A 288 -4.35 15.68 7.08
CA ARG A 288 -4.44 16.93 7.86
C ARG A 288 -5.81 17.12 8.53
N SER A 289 -6.88 16.67 7.87
CA SER A 289 -8.26 16.73 8.37
C SER A 289 -8.63 15.56 9.28
N MET A 290 -7.78 14.54 9.44
CA MET A 290 -8.07 13.46 10.38
C MET A 290 -8.00 13.98 11.81
N LEU A 291 -8.99 13.62 12.62
CA LEU A 291 -8.98 13.88 14.05
C LEU A 291 -7.94 13.01 14.76
N PRO A 292 -7.29 13.49 15.83
CA PRO A 292 -6.45 12.63 16.67
C PRO A 292 -7.23 11.41 17.13
N LEU A 293 -6.58 10.25 17.13
CA LEU A 293 -7.24 9.01 17.53
C LEU A 293 -7.58 9.05 19.02
N ASN A 294 -8.85 8.86 19.34
CA ASN A 294 -9.31 8.74 20.72
C ASN A 294 -9.08 7.29 21.19
N PRO A 295 -8.28 7.03 22.23
CA PRO A 295 -8.05 5.67 22.72
C PRO A 295 -9.32 4.91 23.13
N ASN A 296 -10.40 5.62 23.49
CA ASN A 296 -11.70 5.01 23.80
C ASN A 296 -12.42 4.46 22.56
N ASP A 297 -12.09 4.97 21.39
CA ASP A 297 -12.60 4.54 20.09
C ASP A 297 -11.68 3.49 19.44
N VAL A 298 -10.90 2.75 20.26
CA VAL A 298 -9.94 1.73 19.83
C VAL A 298 -10.11 0.45 20.65
N VAL A 299 -10.12 -0.68 19.95
CA VAL A 299 -10.09 -2.02 20.52
C VAL A 299 -8.82 -2.72 20.07
N ARG A 300 -7.91 -2.97 21.01
CA ARG A 300 -6.71 -3.79 20.80
C ARG A 300 -7.01 -5.23 21.20
N GLY A 301 -6.53 -6.18 20.40
CA GLY A 301 -6.72 -7.60 20.62
C GLY A 301 -5.42 -8.39 20.49
N GLN A 302 -5.32 -9.50 21.21
CA GLN A 302 -4.20 -10.43 21.13
C GLN A 302 -4.75 -11.87 21.04
N TYR A 303 -4.35 -12.65 20.03
CA TYR A 303 -4.88 -14.00 19.90
C TYR A 303 -4.35 -14.91 21.02
N ALA A 304 -5.17 -15.85 21.48
CA ALA A 304 -4.77 -16.84 22.46
C ALA A 304 -3.57 -17.66 21.93
N GLY A 305 -2.48 -17.70 22.71
CA GLY A 305 -1.23 -18.38 22.36
C GLY A 305 -0.11 -17.46 21.85
N TYR A 306 -0.35 -16.17 21.64
CA TYR A 306 0.71 -15.25 21.16
C TYR A 306 1.90 -15.17 22.12
N ARG A 307 1.64 -15.11 23.43
CA ARG A 307 2.67 -15.07 24.49
C ARG A 307 3.50 -16.35 24.60
N ASP A 308 3.07 -17.43 23.94
CA ASP A 308 3.80 -18.69 23.87
C ASP A 308 4.71 -18.77 22.62
N GLU A 309 4.66 -17.78 21.72
CA GLU A 309 5.52 -17.73 20.53
C GLU A 309 6.95 -17.33 20.87
N GLU A 310 7.89 -17.86 20.09
CA GLU A 310 9.32 -17.60 20.29
C GLU A 310 9.64 -16.11 20.08
N GLY A 311 10.33 -15.51 21.07
CA GLY A 311 10.69 -14.09 21.05
C GLY A 311 9.61 -13.13 21.55
N VAL A 312 8.47 -13.64 22.04
CA VAL A 312 7.40 -12.82 22.64
C VAL A 312 7.52 -12.82 24.17
N ALA A 313 7.30 -11.65 24.78
CA ALA A 313 7.31 -11.52 26.23
C ALA A 313 6.07 -12.18 26.87
N ARG A 314 6.22 -12.86 28.01
CA ARG A 314 5.11 -13.55 28.70
C ARG A 314 4.04 -12.61 29.23
N ASP A 315 4.40 -11.36 29.48
CA ASP A 315 3.53 -10.27 29.92
C ASP A 315 3.21 -9.27 28.79
N SER A 316 3.51 -9.64 27.53
CA SER A 316 3.27 -8.79 26.35
C SER A 316 1.84 -8.26 26.29
N ASP A 317 1.72 -6.94 26.16
CA ASP A 317 0.49 -6.23 25.82
C ASP A 317 0.49 -5.81 24.34
N THR A 318 1.28 -6.44 23.47
CA THR A 318 1.33 -6.10 22.03
C THR A 318 0.10 -6.64 21.31
N GLU A 319 -0.56 -5.81 20.51
CA GLU A 319 -1.76 -6.21 19.79
C GLU A 319 -1.45 -6.97 18.49
N THR A 320 -2.12 -8.11 18.29
CA THR A 320 -2.14 -8.85 17.02
C THR A 320 -3.41 -8.55 16.21
N PHE A 321 -4.31 -7.76 16.79
CA PHE A 321 -5.56 -7.30 16.20
C PHE A 321 -5.82 -5.86 16.65
N ILE A 322 -6.37 -5.04 15.76
CA ILE A 322 -6.87 -3.74 16.13
C ILE A 322 -8.13 -3.38 15.33
N ALA A 323 -9.10 -2.81 16.01
CA ALA A 323 -10.23 -2.12 15.40
C ALA A 323 -10.31 -0.70 15.96
N LEU A 324 -10.55 0.29 15.12
CA LEU A 324 -10.68 1.67 15.55
C LEU A 324 -11.72 2.43 14.75
N LYS A 325 -12.18 3.55 15.32
CA LYS A 325 -12.97 4.56 14.63
C LYS A 325 -12.11 5.82 14.42
N ALA A 326 -11.94 6.20 13.17
CA ALA A 326 -11.32 7.45 12.75
C ALA A 326 -12.41 8.45 12.32
N GLY A 327 -12.15 9.74 12.55
CA GLY A 327 -12.98 10.84 12.07
C GLY A 327 -12.19 11.75 11.14
N ILE A 328 -12.86 12.30 10.13
CA ILE A 328 -12.30 13.28 9.20
C ILE A 328 -13.11 14.56 9.31
N ASP A 329 -12.51 15.61 9.84
CA ASP A 329 -13.14 16.90 10.08
C ASP A 329 -12.97 17.83 8.87
N ASN A 330 -13.74 17.54 7.82
CA ASN A 330 -13.88 18.42 6.66
C ASN A 330 -15.33 18.46 6.19
N TRP A 331 -15.62 19.34 5.23
CA TRP A 331 -16.99 19.55 4.75
C TRP A 331 -17.67 18.28 4.22
N ARG A 332 -16.90 17.39 3.56
CA ARG A 332 -17.43 16.17 2.96
C ARG A 332 -17.73 15.09 4.00
N TRP A 333 -16.92 14.98 5.06
CA TRP A 333 -16.93 13.83 5.96
C TRP A 333 -17.27 14.13 7.42
N ALA A 334 -17.46 15.40 7.81
CA ALA A 334 -17.77 15.76 9.19
C ALA A 334 -18.96 14.94 9.75
N GLY A 335 -18.70 14.19 10.81
CA GLY A 335 -19.68 13.32 11.49
C GLY A 335 -19.87 11.93 10.88
N VAL A 336 -19.21 11.58 9.77
CA VAL A 336 -19.21 10.21 9.21
C VAL A 336 -18.05 9.42 9.83
N PRO A 337 -18.32 8.32 10.57
CA PRO A 337 -17.26 7.49 11.13
C PRO A 337 -16.62 6.59 10.06
N PHE A 338 -15.30 6.47 10.13
CA PHE A 338 -14.51 5.49 9.39
C PHE A 338 -14.05 4.41 10.36
N TYR A 339 -14.54 3.19 10.18
CA TYR A 339 -14.15 2.04 10.97
C TYR A 339 -13.04 1.27 10.25
N CYS A 340 -11.91 1.10 10.92
CA CYS A 340 -10.76 0.36 10.41
C CYS A 340 -10.58 -0.90 11.25
N ARG A 341 -10.39 -2.07 10.63
CA ARG A 341 -10.14 -3.33 11.32
C ARG A 341 -9.10 -4.18 10.60
N THR A 342 -8.17 -4.74 11.36
CA THR A 342 -7.13 -5.64 10.87
C THR A 342 -6.66 -6.56 11.99
N GLY A 343 -6.16 -7.75 11.65
CA GLY A 343 -5.56 -8.65 12.63
C GLY A 343 -5.11 -9.98 12.05
N LYS A 344 -4.25 -10.66 12.82
CA LYS A 344 -3.69 -11.98 12.49
C LYS A 344 -4.57 -13.11 13.01
N ARG A 345 -4.45 -14.30 12.41
CA ARG A 345 -5.24 -15.50 12.75
C ARG A 345 -6.75 -15.22 12.85
N MET A 346 -7.28 -14.40 11.96
CA MET A 346 -8.71 -14.12 11.86
C MET A 346 -9.43 -15.21 11.05
N ALA A 347 -10.76 -15.19 11.10
CA ALA A 347 -11.62 -16.20 10.46
C ALA A 347 -11.40 -16.35 8.94
N GLU A 348 -11.21 -15.24 8.23
CA GLU A 348 -11.00 -15.20 6.78
C GLU A 348 -10.01 -14.09 6.40
N GLY A 349 -9.54 -14.09 5.15
CA GLY A 349 -8.50 -13.17 4.65
C GLY A 349 -8.98 -12.15 3.62
N GLN A 350 -10.28 -11.94 3.49
CA GLN A 350 -10.84 -11.08 2.44
C GLN A 350 -10.70 -9.60 2.81
N ARG A 351 -10.14 -8.79 1.91
CA ARG A 351 -9.83 -7.37 2.12
C ARG A 351 -10.92 -6.50 1.50
N ILE A 352 -11.68 -5.78 2.32
CA ILE A 352 -12.91 -5.14 1.88
C ILE A 352 -13.02 -3.70 2.34
N ILE A 353 -13.49 -2.83 1.44
CA ILE A 353 -14.05 -1.53 1.77
C ILE A 353 -15.57 -1.61 1.63
N SER A 354 -16.31 -1.27 2.68
CA SER A 354 -17.78 -1.19 2.65
C SER A 354 -18.23 0.23 2.99
N ILE A 355 -18.96 0.85 2.08
CA ILE A 355 -19.53 2.19 2.23
C ILE A 355 -21.03 2.01 2.42
N ALA A 356 -21.54 2.36 3.59
CA ALA A 356 -22.96 2.28 3.92
C ALA A 356 -23.64 3.63 3.64
N PHE A 357 -24.74 3.60 2.89
CA PHE A 357 -25.56 4.78 2.61
C PHE A 357 -26.64 4.96 3.66
N LYS A 358 -27.05 6.20 3.93
CA LYS A 358 -28.19 6.50 4.80
C LYS A 358 -29.46 5.92 4.20
N GLU A 359 -30.33 5.44 5.08
CA GLU A 359 -31.66 5.02 4.67
C GLU A 359 -32.51 6.21 4.22
N ALA A 360 -33.53 5.92 3.41
CA ALA A 360 -34.47 6.93 2.98
C ALA A 360 -35.11 7.60 4.22
N PRO A 361 -35.19 8.95 4.27
CA PRO A 361 -35.58 9.68 5.48
C PRO A 361 -37.02 9.39 5.93
N LYS A 362 -37.87 8.87 5.04
CA LYS A 362 -39.23 8.43 5.35
C LYS A 362 -39.59 7.20 4.52
N SER A 363 -39.91 6.10 5.17
CA SER A 363 -40.49 4.94 4.48
C SER A 363 -41.94 5.23 4.10
N MET A 364 -42.28 5.02 2.83
CA MET A 364 -43.66 5.03 2.32
C MET A 364 -44.24 3.61 2.21
N PHE A 365 -43.44 2.59 2.56
CA PHE A 365 -43.83 1.20 2.42
C PHE A 365 -44.61 0.72 3.65
N PRO A 366 -45.61 -0.18 3.47
CA PRO A 366 -46.37 -0.71 4.59
C PRO A 366 -45.49 -1.36 5.65
N GLY A 367 -45.97 -1.38 6.91
CA GLY A 367 -45.33 -2.16 7.97
C GLY A 367 -45.18 -3.63 7.56
N GLY A 368 -44.02 -4.23 7.82
CA GLY A 368 -43.71 -5.60 7.40
C GLY A 368 -43.35 -5.76 5.91
N SER A 369 -43.13 -4.66 5.17
CA SER A 369 -42.65 -4.68 3.78
C SER A 369 -41.20 -5.18 3.64
N GLY A 370 -40.42 -5.19 4.71
CA GLY A 370 -39.00 -5.59 4.70
C GLY A 370 -38.01 -4.44 4.51
N VAL A 371 -38.47 -3.21 4.28
CA VAL A 371 -37.60 -2.01 4.24
C VAL A 371 -36.89 -1.83 5.57
N GLY A 372 -35.58 -1.61 5.52
CA GLY A 372 -34.73 -1.44 6.70
C GLY A 372 -34.44 -2.72 7.48
N ALA A 373 -35.14 -3.83 7.19
CA ALA A 373 -34.95 -5.09 7.92
C ALA A 373 -33.59 -5.74 7.67
N SER A 374 -32.93 -5.39 6.58
CA SER A 374 -31.58 -5.88 6.20
C SER A 374 -30.56 -4.75 6.13
N GLY A 375 -30.82 -3.65 6.84
CA GLY A 375 -29.94 -2.49 6.94
C GLY A 375 -29.79 -1.66 5.65
N PRO A 376 -28.84 -0.71 5.66
CA PRO A 376 -28.69 0.29 4.62
C PRO A 376 -28.18 -0.27 3.30
N ASP A 377 -28.28 0.52 2.23
CA ASP A 377 -27.62 0.21 0.96
C ASP A 377 -26.10 0.28 1.14
N HIS A 378 -25.37 -0.56 0.42
CA HIS A 378 -23.91 -0.58 0.56
C HIS A 378 -23.24 -0.75 -0.79
N LEU A 379 -22.18 0.01 -0.98
CA LEU A 379 -21.18 -0.18 -2.02
C LEU A 379 -19.96 -0.85 -1.40
N THR A 380 -19.47 -1.91 -2.05
CA THR A 380 -18.36 -2.70 -1.55
C THR A 380 -17.29 -2.83 -2.62
N PHE A 381 -16.04 -2.60 -2.23
CA PHE A 381 -14.85 -2.93 -3.03
C PHE A 381 -14.13 -4.11 -2.37
N ASP A 382 -13.85 -5.15 -3.16
CA ASP A 382 -12.90 -6.21 -2.82
C ASP A 382 -11.52 -5.79 -3.36
N LEU A 383 -10.53 -5.75 -2.46
CA LEU A 383 -9.16 -5.32 -2.76
C LEU A 383 -8.24 -6.51 -3.10
N ALA A 384 -8.79 -7.70 -3.35
CA ALA A 384 -8.05 -8.81 -3.94
C ALA A 384 -7.60 -8.48 -5.38
N ASP A 385 -6.69 -9.29 -5.92
CA ASP A 385 -6.10 -9.10 -7.25
C ASP A 385 -7.17 -9.03 -8.35
N GLU A 386 -8.25 -9.81 -8.22
CA GLU A 386 -9.46 -9.62 -9.02
C GLU A 386 -10.36 -8.55 -8.37
N SER A 387 -10.24 -7.30 -8.82
CA SER A 387 -11.08 -6.23 -8.27
C SER A 387 -12.57 -6.51 -8.54
N LYS A 388 -13.34 -6.63 -7.45
CA LYS A 388 -14.79 -6.87 -7.48
C LYS A 388 -15.50 -5.74 -6.79
N VAL A 389 -16.58 -5.27 -7.40
CA VAL A 389 -17.44 -4.25 -6.83
C VAL A 389 -18.85 -4.80 -6.67
N SER A 390 -19.48 -4.56 -5.52
CA SER A 390 -20.89 -4.90 -5.35
C SER A 390 -21.71 -3.76 -4.76
N LEU A 391 -22.94 -3.60 -5.25
CA LEU A 391 -23.91 -2.63 -4.77
C LEU A 391 -25.17 -3.37 -4.30
N SER A 392 -25.49 -3.25 -3.02
CA SER A 392 -26.73 -3.82 -2.45
C SER A 392 -27.81 -2.75 -2.29
N PHE A 393 -29.03 -3.05 -2.75
CA PHE A 393 -30.20 -2.16 -2.74
C PHE A 393 -31.51 -2.95 -2.53
N TYR A 394 -32.60 -2.28 -2.16
CA TYR A 394 -33.91 -2.93 -2.02
C TYR A 394 -34.66 -3.02 -3.35
N GLY A 395 -35.16 -4.20 -3.71
CA GLY A 395 -36.00 -4.44 -4.89
C GLY A 395 -37.28 -5.20 -4.56
N LYS A 396 -38.34 -4.98 -5.35
CA LYS A 396 -39.64 -5.64 -5.13
C LYS A 396 -39.50 -7.14 -5.34
N ARG A 397 -39.87 -7.92 -4.31
CA ARG A 397 -40.01 -9.37 -4.42
C ARG A 397 -41.12 -9.69 -5.42
N PRO A 398 -40.87 -10.48 -6.48
CA PRO A 398 -41.92 -10.91 -7.40
C PRO A 398 -43.04 -11.65 -6.64
N GLY A 399 -44.28 -11.22 -6.85
CA GLY A 399 -45.46 -11.78 -6.17
C GLY A 399 -46.47 -10.71 -5.73
N PRO A 400 -47.57 -11.14 -5.07
CA PRO A 400 -48.59 -10.23 -4.56
C PRO A 400 -48.08 -9.43 -3.35
N GLY A 401 -48.59 -8.21 -3.21
CA GLY A 401 -48.23 -7.27 -2.14
C GLY A 401 -46.99 -6.44 -2.43
N MET A 402 -46.57 -5.67 -1.42
CA MET A 402 -45.40 -4.79 -1.47
C MET A 402 -44.35 -5.27 -0.47
N LYS A 403 -43.70 -6.39 -0.82
CA LYS A 403 -42.54 -6.92 -0.08
C LYS A 403 -41.27 -6.62 -0.86
N LEU A 404 -40.24 -6.20 -0.13
CA LEU A 404 -38.94 -5.82 -0.66
C LEU A 404 -37.88 -6.76 -0.12
N ASP A 405 -36.96 -7.15 -1.00
CA ASP A 405 -35.78 -7.94 -0.66
C ASP A 405 -34.52 -7.13 -0.93
N LYS A 406 -33.46 -7.40 -0.16
CA LYS A 406 -32.14 -6.89 -0.47
C LYS A 406 -31.57 -7.64 -1.67
N LEU A 407 -31.40 -6.93 -2.78
CA LEU A 407 -30.76 -7.41 -3.99
C LEU A 407 -29.31 -6.92 -4.02
N SER A 408 -28.47 -7.61 -4.80
CA SER A 408 -27.07 -7.26 -5.00
C SER A 408 -26.72 -7.29 -6.48
N MET A 409 -26.13 -6.22 -6.99
CA MET A 409 -25.45 -6.17 -8.29
C MET A 409 -23.95 -6.36 -8.05
N GLN A 410 -23.34 -7.26 -8.81
CA GLN A 410 -21.94 -7.63 -8.71
C GLN A 410 -21.26 -7.36 -10.05
N PHE A 411 -20.14 -6.65 -10.01
CA PHE A 411 -19.26 -6.38 -11.14
C PHE A 411 -17.91 -7.02 -10.85
N SER A 412 -17.43 -7.83 -11.78
CA SER A 412 -16.09 -8.41 -11.74
C SER A 412 -15.38 -8.06 -13.03
N THR A 413 -14.28 -7.32 -12.95
CA THR A 413 -13.36 -7.18 -14.06
C THR A 413 -12.46 -8.41 -14.09
N GLN A 414 -12.52 -9.17 -15.18
CA GLN A 414 -11.47 -10.13 -15.48
C GLN A 414 -10.29 -9.35 -16.01
N GLU A 415 -9.12 -9.49 -15.41
CA GLU A 415 -7.89 -9.10 -16.09
C GLU A 415 -7.86 -9.87 -17.42
N THR A 416 -7.79 -9.16 -18.54
CA THR A 416 -7.62 -9.81 -19.83
C THR A 416 -6.29 -10.54 -19.81
N ASP A 417 -6.33 -11.87 -19.89
CA ASP A 417 -5.18 -12.79 -19.97
C ASP A 417 -4.28 -12.48 -21.18
N ARG A 418 -3.49 -11.41 -21.11
CA ARG A 418 -2.20 -11.33 -21.78
C ARG A 418 -1.16 -11.70 -20.71
N ALA A 419 -1.01 -13.01 -20.51
CA ALA A 419 -0.18 -13.64 -19.48
C ALA A 419 1.33 -13.27 -19.50
N GLY A 420 1.76 -12.32 -20.33
CA GLY A 420 3.12 -11.80 -20.39
C GLY A 420 3.28 -10.32 -20.02
N ASP A 421 2.19 -9.60 -19.69
CA ASP A 421 2.22 -8.14 -19.48
C ASP A 421 1.86 -7.68 -18.04
N VAL A 422 1.66 -8.61 -17.10
CA VAL A 422 1.26 -8.27 -15.71
C VAL A 422 2.49 -8.22 -14.82
N LEU A 423 2.82 -7.03 -14.33
CA LEU A 423 3.90 -6.82 -13.36
C LEU A 423 3.43 -7.20 -11.95
N GLU A 424 4.28 -7.92 -11.21
CA GLU A 424 4.08 -8.13 -9.78
C GLU A 424 4.15 -6.80 -9.00
N ALA A 425 3.65 -6.79 -7.76
CA ALA A 425 3.60 -5.59 -6.92
C ALA A 425 4.96 -4.85 -6.82
N TYR A 426 6.06 -5.57 -6.56
CA TYR A 426 7.39 -4.97 -6.45
C TYR A 426 7.95 -4.50 -7.80
N GLU A 427 7.76 -5.29 -8.87
CA GLU A 427 8.17 -4.92 -10.23
C GLU A 427 7.49 -3.63 -10.66
N ARG A 428 6.20 -3.52 -10.35
CA ARG A 428 5.39 -2.35 -10.63
C ARG A 428 5.86 -1.13 -9.86
N LEU A 429 6.14 -1.26 -8.56
CA LEU A 429 6.65 -0.16 -7.74
C LEU A 429 8.04 0.31 -8.24
N ILE A 430 8.92 -0.61 -8.64
CA ILE A 430 10.22 -0.27 -9.24
C ILE A 430 10.01 0.51 -10.56
N MET A 431 9.12 0.03 -11.43
CA MET A 431 8.76 0.72 -12.68
C MET A 431 8.14 2.10 -12.44
N ASP A 432 7.27 2.23 -11.45
CA ASP A 432 6.64 3.49 -11.09
C ASP A 432 7.67 4.49 -10.55
N ALA A 433 8.64 4.02 -9.76
CA ALA A 433 9.75 4.86 -9.31
C ALA A 433 10.62 5.37 -10.46
N MET A 434 10.93 4.53 -11.45
CA MET A 434 11.62 4.95 -12.68
C MET A 434 10.81 5.95 -13.51
N ARG A 435 9.47 5.86 -13.46
CA ARG A 435 8.53 6.78 -14.13
C ARG A 435 8.25 8.08 -13.36
N ASP A 436 8.86 8.27 -12.19
CA ASP A 436 8.55 9.39 -11.32
C ASP A 436 7.05 9.41 -10.90
N ASP A 437 6.43 8.23 -10.80
CA ASP A 437 5.04 8.04 -10.42
C ASP A 437 4.92 7.78 -8.91
N HIS A 438 4.58 8.83 -8.17
CA HIS A 438 4.38 8.82 -6.72
C HIS A 438 2.99 8.33 -6.26
N THR A 439 2.10 7.88 -7.16
CA THR A 439 0.68 7.63 -6.82
C THR A 439 0.52 6.64 -5.66
N LEU A 440 1.37 5.62 -5.60
CA LEU A 440 1.37 4.58 -4.56
C LEU A 440 2.40 4.79 -3.46
N PHE A 441 3.14 5.89 -3.50
CA PHE A 441 4.19 6.19 -2.54
C PHE A 441 3.68 7.20 -1.52
N THR A 442 4.23 7.08 -0.31
CA THR A 442 3.88 7.96 0.80
C THR A 442 4.85 9.12 0.90
N THR A 443 4.33 10.28 1.31
CA THR A 443 5.14 11.50 1.48
C THR A 443 5.55 11.68 2.93
N ALA A 444 6.65 12.41 3.18
CA ALA A 444 7.08 12.79 4.52
C ALA A 444 5.95 13.46 5.30
N GLU A 445 5.32 14.47 4.68
CA GLU A 445 4.18 15.20 5.24
C GLU A 445 3.02 14.26 5.63
N GLY A 446 2.66 13.33 4.75
CA GLY A 446 1.57 12.39 5.00
C GLY A 446 1.88 11.46 6.17
N ILE A 447 3.09 10.91 6.23
CA ILE A 447 3.53 9.99 7.29
C ILE A 447 3.58 10.71 8.65
N GLU A 448 4.19 11.90 8.69
CA GLU A 448 4.29 12.70 9.92
C GLU A 448 2.91 13.10 10.43
N SER A 449 2.00 13.51 9.54
CA SER A 449 0.62 13.82 9.91
C SER A 449 -0.10 12.61 10.52
N LEU A 450 0.08 11.42 9.97
CA LEU A 450 -0.50 10.20 10.52
C LEU A 450 0.08 9.85 11.89
N TRP A 451 1.40 9.99 12.08
CA TRP A 451 2.01 9.77 13.39
C TRP A 451 1.56 10.79 14.43
N GLU A 452 1.44 12.06 14.05
CA GLU A 452 0.91 13.11 14.93
C GLU A 452 -0.50 12.78 15.42
N ARG A 453 -1.38 12.29 14.54
CA ARG A 453 -2.75 11.87 14.93
C ARG A 453 -2.78 10.57 15.73
N SER A 454 -1.71 9.78 15.67
CA SER A 454 -1.56 8.52 16.41
C SER A 454 -1.10 8.72 17.85
N GLU A 455 -0.47 9.86 18.16
CA GLU A 455 0.22 10.10 19.42
C GLU A 455 -0.63 9.82 20.68
N PRO A 456 -1.92 10.24 20.77
CA PRO A 456 -2.73 9.93 21.94
C PRO A 456 -2.94 8.43 22.17
N LEU A 457 -3.07 7.65 21.08
CA LEU A 457 -3.20 6.19 21.14
C LEU A 457 -1.88 5.53 21.54
N LEU A 458 -0.75 6.00 21.01
CA LEU A 458 0.57 5.45 21.35
C LEU A 458 0.95 5.72 22.80
N GLN A 459 0.57 6.88 23.35
CA GLN A 459 0.85 7.25 24.74
C GLN A 459 -0.04 6.54 25.76
N ASN A 460 -1.32 6.32 25.41
CA ASN A 460 -2.30 5.72 26.32
C ASN A 460 -3.08 4.60 25.63
N PRO A 461 -2.43 3.51 25.19
CA PRO A 461 -3.10 2.44 24.49
C PRO A 461 -4.06 1.69 25.43
N PRO A 462 -5.29 1.37 25.00
CA PRO A 462 -6.17 0.50 25.79
C PRO A 462 -5.56 -0.90 25.91
N PRO A 463 -5.79 -1.62 27.02
CA PRO A 463 -5.21 -2.96 27.22
C PRO A 463 -5.72 -3.95 26.17
N VAL A 464 -4.87 -4.91 25.79
CA VAL A 464 -5.26 -5.92 24.81
C VAL A 464 -6.34 -6.85 25.37
N LYS A 465 -7.29 -7.22 24.50
CA LYS A 465 -8.32 -8.21 24.82
C LYS A 465 -8.03 -9.54 24.13
N PRO A 466 -8.12 -10.68 24.83
CA PRO A 466 -7.88 -11.98 24.21
C PRO A 466 -8.96 -12.29 23.17
N TYR A 467 -8.60 -12.96 22.08
CA TYR A 467 -9.54 -13.54 21.13
C TYR A 467 -9.08 -14.93 20.66
N ALA A 468 -10.03 -15.77 20.26
CA ALA A 468 -9.72 -17.11 19.75
C ALA A 468 -9.16 -17.01 18.31
N PRO A 469 -8.09 -17.74 17.96
CA PRO A 469 -7.68 -17.92 16.57
C PRO A 469 -8.86 -18.41 15.71
N GLY A 470 -9.01 -17.88 14.50
CA GLY A 470 -10.12 -18.17 13.59
C GLY A 470 -11.42 -17.42 13.94
N SER A 471 -11.42 -16.54 14.94
CA SER A 471 -12.55 -15.64 15.21
C SER A 471 -12.40 -14.28 14.50
N TRP A 472 -13.38 -13.40 14.65
CA TRP A 472 -13.40 -12.06 14.06
C TRP A 472 -12.80 -10.97 14.97
N GLY A 473 -12.04 -11.39 15.99
CA GLY A 473 -11.48 -10.51 17.01
C GLY A 473 -12.29 -10.50 18.32
N PRO A 474 -11.93 -9.64 19.28
CA PRO A 474 -12.59 -9.58 20.59
C PRO A 474 -14.04 -9.08 20.51
N ASN A 475 -14.94 -9.55 21.38
CA ASN A 475 -16.35 -9.13 21.41
C ASN A 475 -16.57 -7.60 21.59
N ALA A 476 -15.59 -6.89 22.14
CA ALA A 476 -15.65 -5.44 22.33
C ALA A 476 -15.81 -4.65 21.01
N ILE A 477 -15.45 -5.24 19.87
CA ILE A 477 -15.60 -4.59 18.56
C ILE A 477 -17.06 -4.29 18.20
N HIS A 478 -18.03 -5.01 18.78
CA HIS A 478 -19.45 -4.76 18.56
C HIS A 478 -19.92 -3.47 19.24
N GLN A 479 -19.31 -3.12 20.38
CA GLN A 479 -19.59 -1.85 21.06
C GLN A 479 -18.97 -0.67 20.30
N LEU A 480 -17.77 -0.87 19.74
CA LEU A 480 -17.07 0.16 18.96
C LEU A 480 -17.89 0.63 17.74
N VAL A 481 -18.51 -0.32 17.02
CA VAL A 481 -19.23 -0.03 15.77
C VAL A 481 -20.71 0.27 15.99
N ALA A 482 -21.22 0.12 17.22
CA ALA A 482 -22.62 0.38 17.54
C ALA A 482 -23.04 1.83 17.21
N PRO A 483 -24.27 2.06 16.73
CA PRO A 483 -25.37 1.10 16.56
C PRO A 483 -25.28 0.25 15.28
N HIS A 484 -24.21 0.38 14.50
CA HIS A 484 -23.99 -0.42 13.29
C HIS A 484 -23.41 -1.80 13.62
N ALA A 485 -23.13 -2.59 12.59
CA ALA A 485 -22.48 -3.90 12.70
C ALA A 485 -21.37 -4.03 11.67
N TRP A 486 -20.33 -4.78 12.01
CA TRP A 486 -19.28 -5.15 11.06
C TRP A 486 -19.86 -5.98 9.93
N ARG A 487 -19.61 -5.57 8.69
CA ARG A 487 -20.12 -6.29 7.53
C ARG A 487 -19.14 -7.36 7.09
N LEU A 488 -19.46 -8.62 7.37
CA LEU A 488 -18.54 -9.73 7.18
C LEU A 488 -18.59 -10.30 5.74
N PRO A 489 -17.52 -10.96 5.28
CA PRO A 489 -17.44 -11.66 3.99
C PRO A 489 -18.58 -12.65 3.71
N PHE A 490 -18.90 -13.54 4.65
CA PHE A 490 -19.86 -14.64 4.44
C PHE A 490 -21.31 -14.18 4.23
N GLU A 491 -21.64 -12.93 4.56
CA GLU A 491 -22.94 -12.33 4.21
C GLU A 491 -23.05 -12.05 2.69
N ARG A 492 -22.01 -12.39 1.91
CA ARG A 492 -21.83 -12.11 0.49
C ARG A 492 -21.47 -13.40 -0.25
N VAL A 493 -22.45 -14.26 -0.51
CA VAL A 493 -22.22 -15.39 -1.43
C VAL A 493 -22.11 -14.83 -2.86
N TRP A 494 -20.89 -14.74 -3.38
CA TRP A 494 -20.66 -14.42 -4.80
C TRP A 494 -21.32 -15.48 -5.66
N ARG A 495 -22.04 -15.07 -6.70
CA ARG A 495 -22.62 -16.04 -7.63
C ARG A 495 -21.47 -16.69 -8.38
N THR A 496 -21.20 -17.96 -8.08
CA THR A 496 -20.34 -18.79 -8.93
C THR A 496 -20.98 -18.90 -10.30
N ARG A 497 -20.16 -18.77 -11.33
CA ARG A 497 -20.61 -18.89 -12.72
C ARG A 497 -21.22 -20.28 -12.88
N ARG A 498 -22.49 -20.36 -13.31
CA ARG A 498 -22.97 -21.61 -13.90
C ARG A 498 -22.15 -21.80 -15.17
N SER A 499 -21.31 -22.83 -15.17
CA SER A 499 -20.54 -23.31 -16.32
C SER A 499 -21.43 -23.52 -17.53
#